data_AF-A0A962ABF7-F1
#
_entry.id   AF-A0A962ABF7-F1
#
_cell.length_a   1.000
_cell.length_b   1.000
_cell.length_c   1.000
_cell.angle_alpha   90.00
_cell.angle_beta   90.00
_cell.angle_gamma   90.00
#
_symmetry.space_group_name_H-M   'P 1'
#
loop_
_entity.id
_entity.type
_entity.pdbx_description
1 polymer ?
#
loop_
_entity_poly.entity_id
_entity_poly.type
_entity_poly.pdbx_seq_one_letter_code
_entity_poly.pdbx_strand_id
1 'polypeptide(L)'
;NSYKRLVPGYEAPVLLAYSARNRSASCRIPYTANPKAKRVEVRFPDPTANPYLAFAAMLMAGLDGIANKIDPGPAMDKDLYDLPPKELKKIPTVCG
;
A
#
# COMPACT_ATOMS: atom_id res chain seq x y z
N ASN A 1 -13.03 -9.30 10.86
CA ASN A 1 -13.69 -8.05 10.44
C ASN A 1 -12.86 -7.37 9.35
N SER A 2 -11.59 -7.05 9.61
CA SER A 2 -10.58 -6.50 8.67
C SER A 2 -10.61 -7.06 7.24
N TYR A 3 -10.56 -8.39 7.09
CA TYR A 3 -10.54 -9.03 5.77
C TYR A 3 -11.84 -8.88 4.97
N LYS A 4 -12.96 -8.51 5.60
CA LYS A 4 -14.20 -8.18 4.89
C LYS A 4 -14.11 -6.80 4.21
N ARG A 5 -13.20 -5.93 4.66
CA ARG A 5 -12.89 -4.65 4.00
C ARG A 5 -11.92 -4.83 2.84
N LEU A 6 -10.94 -5.73 2.96
CA LEU A 6 -9.90 -5.96 1.95
C LEU A 6 -10.42 -6.83 0.79
N VAL A 7 -11.53 -6.42 0.19
CA VAL A 7 -12.14 -7.04 -1.00
C VAL A 7 -12.17 -6.04 -2.15
N PRO A 8 -12.01 -6.49 -3.41
CA PRO A 8 -12.05 -5.61 -4.58
C PRO A 8 -13.38 -4.83 -4.67
N GLY A 9 -13.34 -3.61 -5.20
CA GLY A 9 -14.54 -2.82 -5.54
C GLY A 9 -14.93 -1.68 -4.58
N TYR A 10 -14.23 -1.51 -3.44
CA TYR A 10 -14.57 -0.51 -2.41
C TYR A 10 -13.44 0.49 -2.07
N GLU A 11 -12.55 0.82 -3.02
CA GLU A 11 -11.33 1.63 -2.79
C GLU A 11 -10.38 1.09 -1.68
N ALA A 12 -10.59 -0.16 -1.27
CA ALA A 12 -9.71 -0.85 -0.34
C ALA A 12 -8.45 -1.33 -1.08
N PRO A 13 -7.26 -1.18 -0.48
CA PRO A 13 -6.02 -1.64 -1.11
C PRO A 13 -5.91 -3.15 -0.99
N VAL A 14 -6.16 -3.86 -2.08
CA VAL A 14 -6.06 -5.33 -2.12
C VAL A 14 -4.69 -5.77 -2.65
N LEU A 15 -4.03 -4.93 -3.45
CA LEU A 15 -2.80 -5.25 -4.16
C LEU A 15 -1.58 -4.55 -3.55
N LEU A 16 -0.50 -5.30 -3.36
CA LEU A 16 0.79 -4.80 -2.86
C LEU A 16 1.51 -4.05 -3.98
N ALA A 17 1.15 -2.78 -4.13
CA ALA A 17 1.75 -1.84 -5.06
C ALA A 17 1.82 -0.44 -4.44
N TYR A 18 2.70 0.41 -4.98
CA TYR A 18 2.75 1.83 -4.66
C TYR A 18 2.49 2.72 -5.88
N SER A 19 1.85 3.87 -5.68
CA SER A 19 1.56 4.85 -6.74
C SER A 19 1.39 6.28 -6.19
N ALA A 20 1.65 7.28 -7.02
CA ALA A 20 1.54 8.71 -6.68
C ALA A 20 0.10 9.26 -6.64
N ARG A 21 -0.87 8.55 -7.21
CA ARG A 21 -2.27 9.04 -7.23
C ARG A 21 -3.30 7.95 -7.08
N ASN A 22 -2.91 6.70 -7.31
CA ASN A 22 -3.84 5.60 -7.33
C ASN A 22 -4.37 5.27 -5.92
N ARG A 23 -5.70 5.16 -5.79
CA ARG A 23 -6.38 4.84 -4.53
C ARG A 23 -6.52 3.34 -4.28
N SER A 24 -6.33 2.50 -5.30
CA SER A 24 -6.33 1.04 -5.17
C SER A 24 -4.97 0.47 -4.75
N ALA A 25 -3.92 1.31 -4.72
CA ALA A 25 -2.60 0.93 -4.26
C ALA A 25 -2.52 0.87 -2.72
N SER A 26 -1.74 -0.09 -2.20
CA SER A 26 -1.48 -0.27 -0.77
C SER A 26 -0.69 0.88 -0.15
N CYS A 27 0.28 1.40 -0.88
CA CYS A 27 1.08 2.55 -0.48
C CYS A 27 0.84 3.71 -1.45
N ARG A 28 0.23 4.80 -0.98
CA ARG A 28 0.01 6.00 -1.79
C ARG A 28 1.04 7.06 -1.45
N ILE A 29 1.55 7.77 -2.46
CA ILE A 29 2.39 8.97 -2.27
C ILE A 29 1.51 10.19 -2.58
N PRO A 30 0.97 10.91 -1.57
CA PRO A 30 0.11 12.06 -1.84
C PRO A 30 0.86 13.17 -2.57
N TYR A 31 0.22 13.76 -3.59
CA TYR A 31 0.75 14.95 -4.25
C TYR A 31 0.87 16.11 -3.25
N THR A 32 2.05 16.74 -3.20
CA THR A 32 2.31 17.90 -2.36
C THR A 32 3.35 18.80 -3.02
N ALA A 33 3.11 20.11 -3.01
CA ALA A 33 4.10 21.11 -3.45
C ALA A 33 5.13 21.42 -2.35
N ASN A 34 4.80 21.18 -1.08
CA ASN A 34 5.69 21.45 0.06
C ASN A 34 6.59 20.23 0.34
N PRO A 35 7.93 20.37 0.30
CA PRO A 35 8.86 19.30 0.63
C PRO A 35 8.64 18.68 2.03
N LYS A 36 8.25 19.48 3.02
CA LYS A 36 8.01 19.01 4.40
C LYS A 36 6.76 18.13 4.54
N ALA A 37 5.86 18.16 3.56
CA ALA A 37 4.63 17.37 3.59
C ALA A 37 4.75 16.05 2.79
N LYS A 38 5.94 15.77 2.22
CA LYS A 38 6.22 14.50 1.53
C LYS A 38 6.12 13.34 2.53
N ARG A 39 5.29 12.36 2.20
CA ARG A 39 5.04 11.18 3.03
C ARG A 39 4.55 10.01 2.20
N VAL A 40 4.62 8.82 2.79
CA VAL A 40 3.95 7.61 2.30
C VAL A 40 2.71 7.37 3.14
N GLU A 41 1.59 7.09 2.48
CA GLU A 41 0.33 6.74 3.11
C GLU A 41 0.09 5.24 2.95
N VAL A 42 0.16 4.54 4.08
CA VAL A 42 -0.10 3.10 4.16
C VAL A 42 -1.59 2.89 4.41
N ARG A 43 -2.30 2.32 3.44
CA ARG A 43 -3.78 2.30 3.41
C ARG A 43 -4.41 1.00 3.90
N PHE A 44 -3.64 -0.06 4.05
CA PHE A 44 -4.16 -1.37 4.45
C PHE A 44 -4.53 -1.51 5.94
N PRO A 45 -3.87 -0.85 6.92
CA PRO A 45 -4.28 -0.95 8.31
C PRO A 45 -5.69 -0.42 8.55
N ASP A 46 -6.35 -0.94 9.59
CA ASP A 46 -7.70 -0.56 10.00
C ASP A 46 -7.76 -0.39 11.53
N PRO A 47 -8.80 0.27 12.09
CA PRO A 47 -8.83 0.62 13.51
C PRO A 47 -9.09 -0.57 14.44
N THR A 48 -9.20 -1.80 13.93
CA THR A 48 -9.24 -3.00 14.77
C THR A 48 -7.85 -3.41 15.27
N ALA A 49 -6.79 -2.90 14.64
CA ALA A 49 -5.42 -3.11 15.10
C ALA A 49 -5.11 -2.24 16.33
N ASN A 50 -4.26 -2.76 17.23
CA ASN A 50 -3.68 -1.95 18.29
C ASN A 50 -2.75 -0.89 17.66
N PRO A 51 -3.02 0.42 17.85
CA PRO A 51 -2.26 1.47 17.16
C PRO A 51 -0.78 1.51 17.55
N TYR A 52 -0.44 1.15 18.80
CA TYR A 52 0.96 1.08 19.23
C TYR A 52 1.73 0.00 18.48
N LEU A 53 1.13 -1.19 18.36
CA LEU A 53 1.74 -2.31 17.64
C LEU A 53 1.78 -2.05 16.13
N ALA A 54 0.71 -1.48 15.57
CA ALA A 54 0.64 -1.16 14.15
C ALA A 54 1.71 -0.16 13.73
N PHE A 55 1.87 0.95 14.48
CA PHE A 55 2.89 1.95 14.18
C PHE A 55 4.31 1.42 14.41
N ALA A 56 4.54 0.66 15.48
CA ALA A 56 5.84 0.05 15.74
C ALA A 56 6.23 -0.93 14.62
N ALA A 57 5.32 -1.81 14.20
CA ALA A 57 5.57 -2.77 13.12
C ALA A 57 5.87 -2.07 11.78
N MET A 58 5.11 -1.03 11.44
CA MET A 58 5.35 -0.26 10.20
C MET A 58 6.70 0.47 10.23
N LEU A 59 7.10 1.03 11.37
CA LEU A 59 8.40 1.67 11.52
C LEU A 59 9.53 0.65 11.33
N MET A 60 9.45 -0.50 12.00
CA MET A 60 10.46 -1.56 11.90
C MET A 60 10.58 -2.09 10.47
N ALA A 61 9.46 -2.31 9.77
CA ALA A 61 9.47 -2.71 8.37
C ALA A 61 10.13 -1.67 7.46
N GLY A 62 9.89 -0.38 7.70
CA GLY A 62 10.53 0.70 6.95
C GLY A 62 12.04 0.78 7.20
N LEU A 63 12.47 0.64 8.46
CA LEU A 63 13.88 0.63 8.84
C LEU A 63 14.63 -0.55 8.23
N ASP A 64 14.03 -1.74 8.23
CA ASP A 64 14.62 -2.92 7.61
C ASP A 64 14.83 -2.72 6.09
N GLY A 65 13.83 -2.17 5.40
CA GLY A 65 13.95 -1.85 3.98
C GLY A 65 15.09 -0.85 3.67
N ILE A 66 15.30 0.12 4.56
CA ILE A 66 16.43 1.06 4.45
C ILE A 66 17.76 0.35 4.68
N ALA A 67 17.88 -0.42 5.77
CA ALA A 67 19.11 -1.11 6.15
C ALA A 67 19.57 -2.09 5.06
N ASN A 68 18.62 -2.84 4.49
CA ASN A 68 18.88 -3.85 3.48
C ASN A 68 18.79 -3.31 2.03
N LYS A 69 18.54 -2.01 1.85
CA LYS A 69 18.36 -1.35 0.54
C LYS A 69 17.38 -2.09 -0.37
N ILE A 70 16.24 -2.48 0.20
CA ILE A 70 15.21 -3.24 -0.53
C ILE A 70 14.60 -2.34 -1.61
N ASP A 71 14.67 -2.79 -2.86
CA ASP A 71 13.98 -2.15 -3.98
C ASP A 71 12.48 -2.49 -3.93
N PRO A 72 11.57 -1.49 -3.79
CA PRO A 72 10.13 -1.73 -3.80
C PRO A 72 9.58 -2.09 -5.20
N GLY A 73 10.42 -2.11 -6.24
CA GLY A 73 10.03 -2.36 -7.61
C GLY A 73 9.50 -1.09 -8.30
N PRO A 74 8.99 -1.21 -9.54
CA PRO A 74 8.46 -0.07 -10.28
C PRO A 74 7.10 0.39 -9.74
N ALA A 75 6.84 1.70 -9.80
CA ALA A 75 5.53 2.27 -9.47
C ALA A 75 4.44 1.74 -10.40
N MET A 76 3.27 1.42 -9.83
CA MET A 76 2.14 0.92 -10.60
C MET A 76 1.13 2.05 -10.82
N ASP A 77 1.39 2.86 -11.84
CA ASP A 77 0.56 4.03 -12.16
C ASP A 77 -0.65 3.73 -13.06
N LYS A 78 -0.79 2.49 -13.53
CA LYS A 78 -2.02 2.02 -14.18
C LYS A 78 -3.14 1.90 -13.14
N ASP A 79 -4.38 2.15 -13.55
CA ASP A 79 -5.51 1.81 -12.69
C ASP A 79 -5.51 0.28 -12.49
N LEU A 80 -5.40 -0.12 -11.22
CA LEU A 80 -5.32 -1.52 -10.85
C LEU A 80 -6.67 -2.22 -11.04
N TYR A 81 -7.77 -1.47 -11.12
CA TYR A 81 -9.10 -2.02 -11.41
C TYR A 81 -9.27 -2.45 -12.88
N ASP A 82 -8.56 -1.79 -13.79
CA ASP A 82 -8.66 -2.03 -15.25
C ASP A 82 -7.59 -3.00 -15.77
N LEU A 83 -6.77 -3.58 -14.88
CA LEU A 83 -5.77 -4.54 -15.28
C LEU A 83 -6.41 -5.85 -15.75
N PRO A 84 -5.92 -6.45 -16.85
CA PRO A 84 -6.40 -7.77 -17.28
C PRO A 84 -6.25 -8.81 -16.15
N PRO A 85 -7.20 -9.76 -16.00
CA PRO A 85 -7.14 -10.78 -14.94
C PRO A 85 -5.82 -11.60 -14.91
N LYS A 86 -5.15 -11.72 -16.06
CA LYS A 86 -3.83 -12.39 -16.17
C LYS A 86 -2.69 -11.58 -15.55
N GLU A 87 -2.75 -10.25 -15.60
CA GLU A 87 -1.76 -9.36 -15.01
C GLU A 87 -2.01 -9.18 -13.51
N LEU A 88 -3.28 -9.10 -13.10
CA LEU A 88 -3.69 -9.03 -11.69
C LEU A 88 -3.16 -10.20 -10.86
N LYS A 89 -3.17 -11.43 -11.38
CA LYS A 89 -2.66 -12.62 -10.69
C LYS A 89 -1.15 -12.57 -10.39
N LYS A 90 -0.39 -11.71 -11.07
CA LYS A 90 1.05 -11.58 -10.85
C LYS A 90 1.39 -10.62 -9.71
N ILE A 91 0.41 -9.81 -9.27
CA ILE A 91 0.62 -8.81 -8.24
C ILE A 91 0.29 -9.46 -6.88
N PRO A 92 1.23 -9.45 -5.91
CA PRO A 92 0.96 -9.98 -4.59
C PRO A 92 -0.20 -9.25 -3.92
N THR A 93 -1.02 -9.97 -3.15
CA THR A 93 -2.14 -9.41 -2.38
C THR A 93 -1.73 -9.06 -0.96
N VAL A 94 -2.36 -8.05 -0.38
CA VAL A 94 -2.11 -7.62 1.02
C VAL A 94 -2.39 -8.73 2.02
N CYS A 95 -3.42 -9.51 1.74
CA CYS A 95 -3.81 -10.70 2.48
C CYS A 95 -4.37 -11.72 1.49
N GLY A 96 -3.93 -12.97 1.57
CA GLY A 96 -4.32 -14.04 0.64
C GLY A 96 -3.28 -15.13 0.58
#